data_AF-A0A660WWT3-F1
#
_entry.id   AF-A0A660WWT3-F1
#
_cell.length_a   1.000
_cell.length_b   1.000
_cell.length_c   1.000
_cell.angle_alpha   90.00
_cell.angle_beta   90.00
_cell.angle_gamma   90.00
#
_symmetry.space_group_name_H-M   'P 1'
#
loop_
_entity.id
_entity.type
_entity.pdbx_description
1 polymer ?
#
loop_
_entity_poly.entity_id
_entity_poly.type
_entity_poly.pdbx_seq_one_letter_code
_entity_poly.pdbx_strand_id
1 'polypeptide(L)' 'MAMKITDDCISCGACEPQCPVDAISEGDEHYEIDASVCVECEGYADSPQCVEVCPVDCIVKA' A
#
# COMPACT_ATOMS: atom_id res chain seq x y z
N MET A 1 7.92 -10.68 1.79
CA MET A 1 6.70 -10.53 2.63
C MET A 1 5.88 -9.46 1.93
N ALA A 2 4.79 -8.96 2.48
CA ALA A 2 4.02 -7.92 1.79
C ALA A 2 3.51 -6.86 2.76
N MET A 3 3.20 -5.69 2.21
CA MET A 3 2.41 -4.69 2.93
C MET A 3 0.94 -5.09 2.86
N LYS A 4 0.17 -4.74 3.89
CA LYS A 4 -1.27 -4.96 3.97
C LYS A 4 -1.96 -3.69 4.45
N ILE A 5 -3.04 -3.30 3.76
CA ILE A 5 -3.94 -2.24 4.19
C ILE A 5 -4.97 -2.84 5.16
N THR A 6 -5.21 -2.18 6.29
CA THR A 6 -6.25 -2.56 7.27
C THR A 6 -7.57 -1.87 6.98
N ASP A 7 -8.61 -2.31 7.69
CA ASP A 7 -9.97 -1.78 7.61
C ASP A 7 -10.09 -0.31 8.09
N ASP A 8 -9.03 0.27 8.64
CA ASP A 8 -8.97 1.70 9.02
C ASP A 8 -8.75 2.65 7.83
N CYS A 9 -8.58 2.09 6.62
CA CYS A 9 -8.39 2.86 5.40
C CYS A 9 -9.61 3.75 5.09
N ILE A 10 -9.34 5.02 4.76
CA ILE A 10 -10.36 6.02 4.45
C ILE A 10 -10.55 6.25 2.93
N SER A 11 -10.06 5.34 2.09
CA SER A 11 -10.15 5.39 0.63
C SER A 11 -9.75 6.74 0.00
N CYS A 12 -8.67 7.35 0.50
CA CYS A 12 -8.18 8.65 0.02
C CYS A 12 -7.44 8.61 -1.33
N GLY A 13 -7.03 7.42 -1.80
CA GLY A 13 -6.31 7.23 -3.06
C GLY A 13 -4.86 7.73 -3.12
N ALA A 14 -4.30 8.19 -2.00
CA ALA A 14 -2.93 8.72 -2.00
C ALA A 14 -1.85 7.65 -2.25
N CYS A 15 -2.09 6.40 -1.82
CA CYS A 15 -1.09 5.33 -1.86
C CYS A 15 -0.97 4.62 -3.21
N GLU A 16 -2.05 4.52 -3.99
CA GLU A 16 -2.10 3.88 -5.30
C GLU A 16 -1.01 4.39 -6.26
N PRO A 17 -0.87 5.70 -6.54
CA PRO A 17 0.15 6.21 -7.45
C PRO A 17 1.58 6.13 -6.91
N GLN A 18 1.78 5.77 -5.64
CA GLN A 18 3.11 5.60 -5.05
C GLN A 18 3.67 4.20 -5.21
N CYS A 19 2.84 3.21 -5.59
CA CYS A 19 3.32 1.84 -5.75
C CYS A 19 4.12 1.71 -7.07
N PRO A 20 5.42 1.38 -7.03
CA PRO A 20 6.25 1.31 -8.24
C PRO A 20 5.95 0.09 -9.14
N VAL A 21 5.16 -0.85 -8.64
CA VAL A 21 4.82 -2.11 -9.30
C VAL A 21 3.31 -2.32 -9.40
N ASP A 22 2.53 -1.25 -9.21
CA ASP A 22 1.06 -1.26 -9.33
C ASP A 22 0.38 -2.36 -8.50
N ALA A 23 0.90 -2.68 -7.31
CA ALA A 23 0.35 -3.69 -6.42
C ALA A 23 -0.88 -3.22 -5.62
N ILE A 24 -1.26 -1.94 -5.73
CA ILE A 24 -2.33 -1.32 -4.94
C ILE A 24 -3.49 -0.98 -5.87
N SER A 25 -4.70 -1.37 -5.49
CA SER A 25 -5.92 -1.07 -6.24
C SER A 25 -7.09 -0.78 -5.31
N GLU A 26 -8.09 -0.02 -5.80
CA GLU A 26 -9.34 0.19 -5.10
C GLU A 26 -10.14 -1.13 -5.01
N GLY A 27 -10.44 -1.58 -3.79
CA GLY A 27 -11.33 -2.72 -3.52
C GLY A 27 -12.77 -2.27 -3.23
N ASP A 28 -13.60 -3.19 -2.72
CA ASP A 28 -15.02 -2.91 -2.45
C ASP A 28 -15.23 -1.97 -1.24
N GLU A 29 -14.41 -2.11 -0.20
CA GLU A 29 -14.54 -1.34 1.06
C GLU A 29 -13.37 -0.38 1.28
N HIS A 30 -12.16 -0.81 0.94
CA HIS A 30 -10.93 -0.03 1.06
C HIS A 30 -9.94 -0.41 -0.04
N TYR A 31 -8.84 0.34 -0.15
CA TYR A 31 -7.73 -0.04 -1.02
C TYR A 31 -7.11 -1.36 -0.58
N GLU A 32 -6.71 -2.19 -1.53
CA GLU A 32 -6.11 -3.50 -1.28
C GLU A 32 -4.70 -3.57 -1.87
N ILE A 33 -3.84 -4.38 -1.25
CA ILE A 33 -2.49 -4.67 -1.75
C ILE A 33 -2.43 -6.12 -2.19
N ASP A 34 -2.10 -6.36 -3.45
CA ASP A 34 -1.79 -7.70 -3.95
C ASP A 34 -0.43 -8.15 -3.38
N ALA A 35 -0.50 -9.06 -2.41
CA ALA A 35 0.68 -9.62 -1.75
C ALA A 35 1.60 -10.42 -2.69
N SER A 36 1.10 -10.87 -3.85
CA SER A 36 1.90 -11.58 -4.85
C SER A 36 2.72 -10.63 -5.73
N VAL A 37 2.32 -9.36 -5.80
CA VAL A 37 2.99 -8.31 -6.59
C VAL A 37 3.82 -7.38 -5.71
N CYS A 38 3.42 -7.18 -4.45
CA CYS A 38 4.12 -6.29 -3.52
C CYS A 38 5.59 -6.71 -3.31
N VAL A 39 6.50 -5.80 -3.65
CA VAL A 39 7.96 -5.98 -3.47
C VAL A 39 8.52 -5.20 -2.26
N GLU A 40 7.65 -4.71 -1.38
CA GLU A 40 8.05 -3.87 -0.22
C GLU A 40 8.87 -2.62 -0.62
N CYS A 41 8.73 -2.16 -1.87
CA CYS A 41 9.55 -1.13 -2.53
C CYS A 41 11.05 -1.47 -2.65
N GLU A 42 11.46 -2.74 -2.44
CA GLU A 42 12.85 -3.17 -2.61
C GLU A 42 13.32 -2.93 -4.04
N GLY A 43 14.45 -2.22 -4.19
CA GLY A 43 15.00 -1.83 -5.49
C GLY A 43 14.42 -0.55 -6.09
N TYR A 44 13.43 0.08 -5.43
CA TYR A 44 12.79 1.32 -5.88
C TYR A 44 12.96 2.46 -4.87
N ALA A 45 12.89 2.17 -3.56
CA ALA A 45 13.05 3.15 -2.50
C ALA A 45 13.62 2.52 -1.22
N ASP A 46 14.09 3.36 -0.28
CA ASP A 46 14.64 2.92 1.01
C ASP A 46 13.54 2.49 2.02
N SER A 47 12.29 2.88 1.78
CA SER A 47 11.13 2.55 2.61
C SER A 47 9.85 2.36 1.77
N PRO A 48 8.81 1.66 2.29
CA PRO A 48 7.55 1.50 1.59
C PRO A 48 6.82 2.84 1.39
N GLN A 49 6.79 3.32 0.14
CA GLN A 49 6.24 4.65 -0.17
C GLN A 49 4.75 4.79 0.14
N CYS A 50 3.99 3.69 0.03
CA CYS A 50 2.58 3.67 0.40
C CYS A 50 2.33 3.98 1.89
N VAL A 51 3.25 3.58 2.78
CA VAL A 51 3.17 3.87 4.22
C VAL A 51 3.43 5.36 4.47
N GLU A 52 4.46 5.92 3.85
CA GLU A 52 4.88 7.32 4.04
C GLU A 52 3.79 8.33 3.67
N VAL A 53 2.91 7.98 2.71
CA VAL A 53 1.81 8.85 2.27
C VAL A 53 0.48 8.54 2.92
N CYS A 54 0.38 7.47 3.73
CA CYS A 54 -0.88 7.08 4.34
C CYS A 54 -1.27 8.08 5.44
N PRO A 55 -2.39 8.81 5.32
CA PRO A 55 -2.75 9.85 6.31
C PRO A 55 -3.27 9.28 7.64
N VAL A 56 -3.55 7.98 7.70
CA VAL A 56 -4.15 7.30 8.86
C VAL A 56 -3.32 6.10 9.34
N ASP A 57 -2.08 5.97 8.85
CA ASP A 57 -1.13 4.92 9.26
C ASP A 57 -1.69 3.49 9.24
N CYS A 58 -2.59 3.18 8.30
CA CYS A 58 -3.32 1.91 8.22
C CYS A 58 -2.63 0.85 7.34
N ILE A 59 -1.35 1.01 7.02
CA ILE A 59 -0.58 0.08 6.17
C ILE A 59 0.53 -0.57 6.99
N VAL A 60 0.42 -1.89 7.17
CA VAL A 60 1.30 -2.66 8.06
C VAL A 60 1.98 -3.81 7.31
N LYS A 61 3.10 -4.30 7.84
CA LYS A 61 3.79 -5.48 7.31
C LYS A 61 3.04 -6.76 7.71
N ALA A 62 2.74 -7.62 6.73
CA ALA A 62 2.05 -8.90 6.89
C ALA A 62 2.95 -10.11 6.58
#